data_AF-A0A4Y2FRY9-F1
#
_entry.id   AF-A0A4Y2FRY9-F1
#
_cell.length_a   1.000
_cell.length_b   1.000
_cell.length_c   1.000
_cell.angle_alpha   90.00
_cell.angle_beta   90.00
_cell.angle_gamma   90.00
#
_symmetry.space_group_name_H-M   'P 1'
#
loop_
_entity.id
_entity.type
_entity.pdbx_description
1 polymer ?
#
loop_
_entity_poly.entity_id
_entity_poly.type
_entity_poly.pdbx_seq_one_letter_code
_entity_poly.pdbx_strand_id
1 'polypeptide(L)'
;MALHYGIASKKYSLQKVIVKYDKISAAIGMIPISRRKVTNVIVMSFVLIWILSATSYIIVMESYPEMKRIFSFYLVCDNYIISIFISFLGALLIIAYAYGFPSMVAMMCGIFYYEFGEILSRFRVRLGNQNRIYSANKMLCELKIHRELYKLSYDLQEAMSLICFFLLCSQMANMYCLLSEFVLTKTEDLTTSQIIEFILLIVVIPPTLIGIIWCASRINAQHQKIHTAIHLLLDSYTNLCNHDANITTYLNRMKEKQFPVMSACGVLELTPKLLLGFFGSLFTYGLLFINLKR
;
A
#
# COMPACT_ATOMS: atom_id res chain seq x y z
N MET A 1 10.20 11.89 8.78
CA MET A 1 10.35 13.08 7.91
C MET A 1 10.37 12.78 6.42
N ALA A 2 11.26 11.92 5.90
CA ALA A 2 11.37 11.69 4.45
C ALA A 2 10.05 11.27 3.78
N LEU A 3 9.27 10.38 4.43
CA LEU A 3 7.95 9.97 3.96
C LEU A 3 6.97 11.15 3.83
N HIS A 4 6.98 12.08 4.78
CA HIS A 4 6.13 13.26 4.77
C HIS A 4 6.47 14.18 3.57
N TYR A 5 7.76 14.45 3.36
CA TYR A 5 8.23 15.21 2.20
C TYR A 5 7.91 14.50 0.88
N GLY A 6 8.04 13.17 0.82
CA GLY A 6 7.65 12.37 -0.33
C GLY A 6 6.19 12.60 -0.73
N ILE A 7 5.28 12.56 0.25
CA ILE A 7 3.84 12.83 0.02
C ILE A 7 3.60 14.27 -0.39
N ALA A 8 4.19 15.23 0.33
CA ALA A 8 4.02 16.65 0.04
C ALA A 8 4.45 16.99 -1.40
N SER A 9 5.58 16.45 -1.85
CA SER A 9 6.11 16.65 -3.20
C SER A 9 5.22 16.04 -4.30
N LYS A 10 4.40 15.04 -3.98
CA LYS A 10 3.55 14.31 -4.93
C LYS A 10 2.06 14.65 -4.83
N LYS A 11 1.68 15.64 -4.00
CA LYS A 11 0.28 16.04 -3.76
C LYS A 11 -0.49 16.32 -5.05
N TYR A 12 0.11 17.09 -5.97
CA TYR A 12 -0.53 17.41 -7.25
C TYR A 12 -0.71 16.17 -8.15
N SER A 13 0.30 15.31 -8.23
CA SER A 13 0.23 14.06 -9.00
C SER A 13 -0.85 13.12 -8.46
N LEU A 14 -0.98 13.00 -7.14
CA LEU A 14 -2.04 12.22 -6.50
C LEU A 14 -3.43 12.75 -6.84
N GLN A 15 -3.64 14.07 -6.78
CA GLN A 15 -4.92 14.68 -7.16
C GLN A 15 -5.26 14.43 -8.63
N LYS A 16 -4.28 14.59 -9.53
CA LYS A 16 -4.43 14.30 -10.96
C LYS A 16 -4.84 12.84 -11.19
N VAL A 17 -4.25 11.91 -10.44
CA VAL A 17 -4.58 10.49 -10.51
C VAL A 17 -6.01 10.21 -10.02
N ILE A 18 -6.47 10.82 -8.92
CA ILE A 18 -7.86 10.71 -8.43
C ILE A 18 -8.86 11.17 -9.48
N VAL A 19 -8.66 12.36 -10.07
CA VAL A 19 -9.58 12.90 -11.08
C VAL A 19 -9.66 11.98 -12.31
N LYS A 20 -8.52 11.38 -12.72
CA LYS A 20 -8.49 10.42 -13.81
C LYS A 20 -9.17 9.10 -13.45
N TYR A 21 -9.04 8.63 -12.20
CA TYR A 21 -9.78 7.47 -11.72
C TYR A 21 -11.27 7.68 -11.88
N ASP A 22 -11.81 8.78 -11.37
CA ASP A 22 -13.24 9.05 -11.41
C ASP A 22 -13.76 9.10 -12.86
N LYS A 23 -13.01 9.76 -13.74
CA LYS A 23 -13.36 9.86 -15.17
C LYS A 23 -13.39 8.49 -15.87
N ILE A 24 -12.38 7.65 -15.64
CA ILE A 24 -12.29 6.33 -16.28
C ILE A 24 -13.30 5.36 -15.66
N SER A 25 -13.47 5.43 -14.34
CA SER A 25 -14.46 4.68 -13.57
C SER A 25 -15.88 4.94 -14.10
N ALA A 26 -16.24 6.20 -14.32
CA ALA A 26 -17.50 6.57 -14.95
C ALA A 26 -17.63 6.02 -16.39
N ALA A 27 -16.57 6.10 -17.20
CA ALA A 27 -16.57 5.57 -18.57
C ALA A 27 -16.70 4.04 -18.67
N ILE A 28 -16.33 3.31 -17.61
CA ILE A 28 -16.45 1.85 -17.50
C ILE A 28 -17.77 1.45 -16.82
N GLY A 29 -18.56 2.40 -16.29
CA GLY A 29 -19.82 2.13 -15.61
C GLY A 29 -19.63 1.59 -14.19
N MET A 30 -18.60 2.03 -13.47
CA MET A 30 -18.40 1.67 -12.06
C MET A 30 -19.35 2.44 -11.14
N ILE A 31 -20.13 1.72 -10.34
CA ILE A 31 -20.94 2.27 -9.25
C ILE A 31 -20.08 2.28 -7.97
N PRO A 32 -19.85 3.43 -7.31
CA PRO A 32 -18.92 3.57 -6.17
C PRO A 32 -19.46 3.05 -4.81
N ILE A 33 -20.65 2.43 -4.76
CA ILE A 33 -21.54 2.52 -3.59
C ILE A 33 -21.22 1.55 -2.43
N SER A 34 -20.53 0.41 -2.61
CA SER A 34 -20.30 -0.55 -1.50
C SER A 34 -18.94 -0.47 -0.80
N ARG A 35 -17.95 0.24 -1.35
CA ARG A 35 -16.54 0.11 -0.93
C ARG A 35 -16.12 1.02 0.21
N ARG A 36 -16.75 2.18 0.31
CA ARG A 36 -16.48 3.15 1.39
C ARG A 36 -16.68 2.54 2.78
N LYS A 37 -17.62 1.59 2.92
CA LYS A 37 -17.87 0.91 4.20
C LYS A 37 -16.67 0.07 4.66
N VAL A 38 -16.10 -0.76 3.79
CA VAL A 38 -14.95 -1.62 4.15
C VAL A 38 -13.72 -0.77 4.44
N THR A 39 -13.43 0.23 3.60
CA THR A 39 -12.31 1.14 3.84
C THR A 39 -12.47 1.89 5.16
N ASN A 40 -13.67 2.40 5.46
CA ASN A 40 -13.94 3.08 6.73
C ASN A 40 -13.77 2.15 7.93
N VAL A 41 -14.25 0.90 7.84
CA VAL A 41 -14.06 -0.10 8.91
C VAL A 41 -12.57 -0.36 9.13
N ILE A 42 -11.78 -0.55 8.08
CA ILE A 42 -10.33 -0.75 8.19
C ILE A 42 -9.68 0.46 8.87
N VAL A 43 -9.97 1.68 8.41
CA VAL A 43 -9.40 2.91 8.99
C VAL A 43 -9.79 3.05 10.46
N MET A 44 -11.04 2.80 10.83
CA MET A 44 -11.50 2.85 12.22
C MET A 44 -10.80 1.80 13.08
N SER A 45 -10.58 0.58 12.55
CA SER A 45 -9.82 -0.46 13.25
C SER A 45 -8.38 -0.03 13.53
N PHE A 46 -7.70 0.62 12.57
CA PHE A 46 -6.34 1.14 12.78
C PHE A 46 -6.29 2.26 13.83
N VAL A 47 -7.23 3.20 13.76
CA VAL A 47 -7.34 4.28 14.76
C VAL A 47 -7.60 3.69 16.16
N LEU A 48 -8.48 2.70 16.26
CA LEU A 48 -8.77 2.01 17.51
C LEU A 48 -7.53 1.30 18.06
N ILE A 49 -6.75 0.62 17.21
CA ILE A 49 -5.50 -0.02 17.62
C ILE A 49 -4.56 1.00 18.26
N TRP A 50 -4.39 2.20 17.69
CA TRP A 50 -3.48 3.20 18.27
C TRP A 50 -3.99 3.75 19.60
N ILE A 51 -5.29 4.00 19.71
CA ILE A 51 -5.90 4.47 20.96
C ILE A 51 -5.69 3.40 22.05
N LEU A 52 -5.99 2.13 21.74
CA LEU A 52 -5.79 1.02 22.66
C LEU A 52 -4.32 0.89 23.06
N SER A 53 -3.38 0.94 22.10
CA SER A 53 -1.95 0.90 22.40
C SER A 53 -1.50 2.06 23.28
N ALA A 54 -1.96 3.28 23.04
CA ALA A 54 -1.65 4.44 23.87
C ALA A 54 -2.20 4.28 25.29
N THR A 55 -3.42 3.76 25.44
CA THR A 55 -3.99 3.46 26.77
C THR A 55 -3.19 2.38 27.50
N SER A 56 -2.79 1.31 26.82
CA SER A 56 -1.97 0.25 27.42
C SER A 56 -0.59 0.79 27.83
N TYR A 57 0.00 1.67 27.03
CA TYR A 57 1.27 2.32 27.35
C TYR A 57 1.15 3.12 28.65
N ILE A 58 0.08 3.90 28.81
CA ILE A 58 -0.14 4.72 30.01
C ILE A 58 -0.35 3.87 31.27
N ILE A 59 -1.11 2.78 31.18
CA ILE A 59 -1.31 1.86 32.30
C ILE A 59 0.03 1.27 32.76
N VAL A 60 0.89 0.88 31.82
CA VAL A 60 2.21 0.32 32.15
C VAL A 60 3.16 1.39 32.68
N MET A 61 3.12 2.60 32.12
CA MET A 61 4.00 3.71 32.50
C MET A 61 3.81 4.18 33.94
N GLU A 62 2.67 3.88 34.57
CA GLU A 62 2.46 4.16 35.99
C GLU A 62 3.51 3.45 36.88
N SER A 63 4.01 2.30 36.43
CA SER A 63 5.09 1.56 37.12
C SER A 63 6.51 2.08 36.82
N TYR A 64 6.68 3.01 35.86
CA TYR A 64 7.99 3.49 35.39
C TYR A 64 8.07 5.03 35.37
N PRO A 65 8.49 5.68 36.47
CA PRO A 65 8.45 7.13 36.62
C PRO A 65 9.35 7.88 35.63
N GLU A 66 10.43 7.27 35.14
CA GLU A 66 11.29 7.88 34.12
C GLU A 66 10.59 7.97 32.77
N MET A 67 9.90 6.91 32.33
CA MET A 67 9.08 6.98 31.12
C MET A 67 7.99 8.04 31.26
N LYS A 68 7.34 8.12 32.43
CA LYS A 68 6.29 9.12 32.69
C LYS A 68 6.76 10.54 32.40
N ARG A 69 7.99 10.88 32.79
CA ARG A 69 8.60 12.20 32.50
C ARG A 69 8.84 12.42 31.01
N ILE A 70 9.31 11.42 30.28
CA ILE A 70 9.56 11.54 28.83
C ILE A 70 8.27 11.87 28.09
N PHE A 71 7.19 11.12 28.36
CA PHE A 71 5.92 11.32 27.67
C PHE A 71 5.12 12.52 28.19
N SER A 72 5.42 13.03 29.39
CA SER A 72 4.90 14.32 29.86
C SER A 72 5.72 15.51 29.36
N PHE A 73 6.69 15.32 28.46
CA PHE A 73 7.62 16.35 28.01
C PHE A 73 8.34 17.06 29.16
N TYR A 74 8.65 16.30 30.22
CA TYR A 74 9.25 16.78 31.46
C TYR A 74 8.42 17.85 32.21
N LEU A 75 7.14 18.04 31.85
CA LEU A 75 6.23 18.87 32.62
C LEU A 75 5.95 18.19 33.98
N VAL A 76 6.25 18.93 35.05
CA VAL A 76 5.86 18.58 36.42
C VAL A 76 4.48 19.18 36.65
N CYS A 77 3.48 18.34 36.89
CA CYS A 77 2.13 18.77 37.21
C CYS A 77 1.75 18.29 38.60
N ASP A 78 1.30 19.19 39.45
CA ASP A 78 0.86 18.86 40.82
C ASP A 78 -0.43 18.03 40.82
N ASN A 79 -1.27 18.18 39.79
CA ASN A 79 -2.50 17.41 39.64
C ASN A 79 -2.25 16.09 38.88
N TYR A 80 -2.48 14.98 39.58
CA TYR A 80 -2.33 13.61 39.07
C TYR A 80 -3.10 13.35 37.77
N ILE A 81 -4.36 13.80 37.70
CA ILE A 81 -5.24 13.58 36.54
C ILE A 81 -4.70 14.34 35.32
N ILE A 82 -4.25 15.58 35.53
CA ILE A 82 -3.65 16.39 34.46
C ILE A 82 -2.37 15.74 33.96
N SER A 83 -1.53 15.23 34.87
CA SER A 83 -0.30 14.53 34.52
C SER A 83 -0.56 13.29 33.64
N ILE A 84 -1.52 12.44 34.01
CA ILE A 84 -1.90 11.27 33.19
C ILE A 84 -2.38 11.70 31.81
N PHE A 85 -3.24 12.71 31.75
CA PHE A 85 -3.81 13.17 30.49
C PHE A 85 -2.74 13.70 29.53
N ILE A 86 -1.78 14.49 30.03
CA ILE A 86 -0.64 14.98 29.22
C ILE A 86 0.21 13.81 28.74
N SER A 87 0.56 12.86 29.62
CA SER A 87 1.32 11.67 29.22
C SER A 87 0.57 10.87 28.15
N PHE A 88 -0.75 10.72 28.27
CA PHE A 88 -1.58 10.02 27.27
C PHE A 88 -1.54 10.71 25.92
N LEU A 89 -1.67 12.04 25.88
CA LEU A 89 -1.55 12.81 24.65
C LEU A 89 -0.15 12.68 24.04
N GLY A 90 0.90 12.71 24.86
CA GLY A 90 2.28 12.48 24.41
C GLY A 90 2.46 11.10 23.80
N ALA A 91 1.97 10.05 24.47
CA ALA A 91 2.03 8.67 23.99
C ALA A 91 1.25 8.49 22.69
N LEU A 92 0.02 9.03 22.63
CA LEU A 92 -0.80 9.00 21.43
C LEU A 92 -0.10 9.70 20.26
N LEU A 93 0.53 10.86 20.49
CA LEU A 93 1.23 11.61 19.45
C LEU A 93 2.47 10.87 18.93
N ILE A 94 3.26 10.27 19.83
CA ILE A 94 4.43 9.46 19.47
C ILE A 94 3.99 8.22 18.68
N ILE A 95 3.01 7.46 19.17
CA ILE A 95 2.48 6.26 18.50
C ILE A 95 1.87 6.62 17.14
N ALA A 96 1.06 7.68 17.09
CA ALA A 96 0.43 8.13 15.86
C ALA A 96 1.46 8.59 14.82
N TYR A 97 2.55 9.25 15.22
CA TYR A 97 3.57 9.70 14.28
C TYR A 97 4.53 8.58 13.86
N ALA A 98 4.99 7.75 14.80
CA ALA A 98 5.98 6.70 14.56
C ALA A 98 5.39 5.50 13.81
N TYR A 99 4.19 5.05 14.18
CA TYR A 99 3.57 3.85 13.61
C TYR A 99 2.29 4.18 12.84
N GLY A 100 1.47 5.11 13.36
CA GLY A 100 0.18 5.41 12.76
C GLY A 100 0.30 6.05 11.37
N PHE A 101 1.14 7.07 11.24
CA PHE A 101 1.33 7.82 10.02
C PHE A 101 1.86 6.92 8.88
N PRO A 102 2.99 6.18 9.03
CA PRO A 102 3.43 5.25 7.98
C PRO A 102 2.37 4.23 7.58
N SER A 103 1.58 3.75 8.54
CA SER A 103 0.52 2.76 8.29
C SER A 103 -0.67 3.35 7.54
N MET A 104 -1.05 4.60 7.81
CA MET A 104 -2.05 5.32 7.01
C MET A 104 -1.58 5.54 5.59
N VAL A 105 -0.31 5.93 5.43
CA VAL A 105 0.28 6.09 4.10
C VAL A 105 0.29 4.77 3.35
N ALA A 106 0.67 3.68 4.02
CA ALA A 106 0.59 2.33 3.48
C ALA A 106 -0.82 1.97 3.01
N MET A 107 -1.84 2.21 3.83
CA MET A 107 -3.23 1.96 3.46
C MET A 107 -3.67 2.80 2.27
N MET A 108 -3.34 4.09 2.24
CA MET A 108 -3.64 4.96 1.10
C MET A 108 -3.00 4.42 -0.19
N CYS A 109 -1.72 4.02 -0.14
CA CYS A 109 -1.06 3.37 -1.28
C CYS A 109 -1.78 2.10 -1.71
N GLY A 110 -2.14 1.24 -0.75
CA GLY A 110 -2.89 0.02 -0.99
C GLY A 110 -4.24 0.27 -1.68
N ILE A 111 -4.99 1.29 -1.22
CA ILE A 111 -6.28 1.69 -1.80
C ILE A 111 -6.11 2.14 -3.25
N PHE A 112 -5.14 2.99 -3.55
CA PHE A 112 -4.87 3.44 -4.91
C PHE A 112 -4.55 2.26 -5.85
N TYR A 113 -3.66 1.36 -5.41
CA TYR A 113 -3.32 0.19 -6.21
C TYR A 113 -4.51 -0.77 -6.38
N TYR A 114 -5.28 -0.99 -5.31
CA TYR A 114 -6.46 -1.84 -5.34
C TYR A 114 -7.52 -1.32 -6.31
N GLU A 115 -7.87 -0.03 -6.23
CA GLU A 115 -8.87 0.57 -7.11
C GLU A 115 -8.43 0.53 -8.57
N PHE A 116 -7.15 0.77 -8.88
CA PHE A 116 -6.65 0.58 -10.23
C PHE A 116 -6.74 -0.87 -10.71
N GLY A 117 -6.31 -1.81 -9.87
CA GLY A 117 -6.39 -3.24 -10.17
C GLY A 117 -7.84 -3.67 -10.44
N GLU A 118 -8.80 -3.08 -9.76
CA GLU A 118 -10.21 -3.32 -10.04
C GLU A 118 -10.64 -2.75 -11.39
N ILE A 119 -10.30 -1.50 -11.69
CA ILE A 119 -10.63 -0.86 -12.97
C ILE A 119 -10.10 -1.70 -14.13
N LEU A 120 -8.86 -2.20 -14.02
CA LEU A 120 -8.27 -3.14 -14.99
C LEU A 120 -9.07 -4.44 -15.06
N SER A 121 -9.46 -5.01 -13.92
CA SER A 121 -10.26 -6.23 -13.89
C SER A 121 -11.60 -6.07 -14.60
N ARG A 122 -12.27 -4.92 -14.43
CA ARG A 122 -13.54 -4.63 -15.13
C ARG A 122 -13.34 -4.38 -16.61
N PHE A 123 -12.28 -3.66 -16.99
CA PHE A 123 -11.90 -3.52 -18.38
C PHE A 123 -11.66 -4.89 -19.04
N ARG A 124 -10.96 -5.81 -18.36
CA ARG A 124 -10.79 -7.19 -18.83
C ARG A 124 -12.12 -7.91 -19.04
N VAL A 125 -13.01 -7.87 -18.05
CA VAL A 125 -14.35 -8.51 -18.18
C VAL A 125 -15.12 -7.90 -19.35
N ARG A 126 -15.08 -6.58 -19.50
CA ARG A 126 -15.69 -5.88 -20.62
C ARG A 126 -15.09 -6.25 -21.97
N LEU A 127 -13.79 -6.53 -22.03
CA LEU A 127 -13.10 -7.01 -23.23
C LEU A 127 -13.50 -8.46 -23.57
N GLY A 128 -13.61 -9.32 -22.55
CA GLY A 128 -13.95 -10.74 -22.71
C GLY A 128 -15.44 -11.05 -22.93
N ASN A 129 -16.35 -10.23 -22.40
CA ASN A 129 -17.80 -10.43 -22.54
C ASN A 129 -18.37 -9.98 -23.91
N GLN A 130 -17.53 -9.45 -24.80
CA GLN A 130 -18.02 -9.05 -26.12
C GLN A 130 -18.05 -10.26 -27.05
N ASN A 131 -19.26 -10.71 -27.37
CA ASN A 131 -19.49 -11.72 -28.39
C ASN A 131 -18.83 -11.31 -29.72
N ARG A 132 -18.44 -12.34 -30.49
CA ARG A 132 -17.55 -12.38 -31.69
C ARG A 132 -17.78 -11.36 -32.84
N ILE A 133 -18.68 -10.39 -32.70
CA ILE A 133 -18.99 -9.39 -33.74
C ILE A 133 -18.81 -7.99 -33.15
N TYR A 134 -17.58 -7.48 -33.15
CA TYR A 134 -17.34 -6.07 -32.87
C TYR A 134 -17.66 -5.24 -34.12
N SER A 135 -18.30 -4.10 -33.91
CA SER A 135 -18.16 -3.00 -34.86
C SER A 135 -16.83 -2.29 -34.63
N ALA A 136 -16.19 -1.82 -35.69
CA ALA A 136 -14.96 -1.01 -35.59
C ALA A 136 -15.10 0.16 -34.60
N ASN A 137 -16.29 0.76 -34.52
CA ASN A 137 -16.59 1.85 -33.57
C ASN A 137 -16.53 1.42 -32.11
N LYS A 138 -17.08 0.24 -31.76
CA LYS A 138 -16.96 -0.31 -30.40
C LYS A 138 -15.50 -0.60 -30.06
N MET A 139 -14.76 -1.19 -30.99
CA MET A 139 -13.36 -1.52 -30.73
C MET A 139 -12.47 -0.28 -30.59
N LEU A 140 -12.76 0.77 -31.38
CA LEU A 140 -12.12 2.07 -31.22
C LEU A 140 -12.40 2.68 -29.83
N CYS A 141 -13.60 2.48 -29.28
CA CYS A 141 -13.94 2.90 -27.91
C CYS A 141 -13.09 2.15 -26.87
N GLU A 142 -12.98 0.82 -26.99
CA GLU A 142 -12.12 0.03 -26.11
C GLU A 142 -10.64 0.46 -26.22
N LEU A 143 -10.16 0.78 -27.42
CA LEU A 143 -8.79 1.27 -27.63
C LEU A 143 -8.55 2.60 -26.91
N LYS A 144 -9.53 3.50 -26.93
CA LYS A 144 -9.46 4.78 -26.21
C LYS A 144 -9.39 4.54 -24.69
N ILE A 145 -10.24 3.66 -24.15
CA ILE A 145 -10.21 3.31 -22.72
C ILE A 145 -8.87 2.68 -22.36
N HIS A 146 -8.39 1.71 -23.15
CA HIS A 146 -7.08 1.07 -22.94
C HIS A 146 -5.94 2.09 -22.93
N ARG A 147 -5.95 3.07 -23.85
CA ARG A 147 -4.97 4.15 -23.89
C ARG A 147 -5.00 5.02 -22.62
N GLU A 148 -6.18 5.33 -22.11
CA GLU A 148 -6.30 6.12 -20.88
C GLU A 148 -5.89 5.31 -19.64
N LEU A 149 -6.19 4.02 -19.59
CA LEU A 149 -5.68 3.10 -18.55
C LEU A 149 -4.16 3.00 -18.57
N TYR A 150 -3.57 2.91 -19.76
CA TYR A 150 -2.14 2.93 -19.96
C TYR A 150 -1.50 4.24 -19.46
N LYS A 151 -2.08 5.41 -19.77
CA LYS A 151 -1.56 6.67 -19.22
C LYS A 151 -1.69 6.73 -17.69
N LEU A 152 -2.83 6.28 -17.17
CA LEU A 152 -3.10 6.29 -15.74
C LEU A 152 -2.14 5.39 -14.96
N SER A 153 -1.71 4.25 -15.50
CA SER A 153 -0.71 3.40 -14.82
C SER A 153 0.64 4.11 -14.68
N TYR A 154 1.07 4.87 -15.70
CA TYR A 154 2.28 5.70 -15.60
C TYR A 154 2.12 6.84 -14.60
N ASP A 155 1.01 7.58 -14.64
CA ASP A 155 0.75 8.66 -13.67
C ASP A 155 0.71 8.10 -12.23
N LEU A 156 0.09 6.94 -12.04
CA LEU A 156 0.02 6.25 -10.75
C LEU A 156 1.41 5.84 -10.27
N GLN A 157 2.20 5.22 -11.15
CA GLN A 157 3.58 4.85 -10.84
C GLN A 157 4.40 6.08 -10.46
N GLU A 158 4.33 7.16 -11.23
CA GLU A 158 5.05 8.41 -10.96
C GLU A 158 4.65 9.05 -9.62
N ALA A 159 3.36 9.00 -9.28
CA ALA A 159 2.83 9.57 -8.03
C ALA A 159 3.24 8.74 -6.81
N MET A 160 3.21 7.41 -6.91
CA MET A 160 3.34 6.50 -5.78
C MET A 160 4.76 6.00 -5.54
N SER A 161 5.60 5.94 -6.57
CA SER A 161 6.90 5.25 -6.53
C SER A 161 7.81 5.76 -5.41
N LEU A 162 7.92 7.09 -5.25
CA LEU A 162 8.74 7.71 -4.19
C LEU A 162 8.16 7.49 -2.79
N ILE A 163 6.83 7.58 -2.65
CA ILE A 163 6.12 7.38 -1.39
C ILE A 163 6.31 5.94 -0.91
N CYS A 164 6.10 4.97 -1.81
CA CYS A 164 6.33 3.55 -1.54
C CYS A 164 7.80 3.29 -1.15
N PHE A 165 8.77 3.94 -1.80
CA PHE A 165 10.18 3.77 -1.44
C PHE A 165 10.47 4.21 -0.01
N PHE A 166 10.13 5.43 0.37
CA PHE A 166 10.36 5.91 1.73
C PHE A 166 9.57 5.13 2.77
N LEU A 167 8.37 4.68 2.41
CA LEU A 167 7.56 3.83 3.28
C LEU A 167 8.25 2.48 3.53
N LEU A 168 8.68 1.78 2.48
CA LEU A 168 9.37 0.49 2.59
C LEU A 168 10.67 0.64 3.40
N CYS A 169 11.48 1.67 3.13
CA CYS A 169 12.69 1.94 3.89
C CYS A 169 12.40 2.19 5.37
N SER A 170 11.40 3.02 5.68
CA SER A 170 11.03 3.34 7.07
C SER A 170 10.52 2.10 7.81
N GLN A 171 9.65 1.31 7.18
CA GLN A 171 9.07 0.12 7.79
C GLN A 171 10.12 -0.98 7.98
N MET A 172 11.00 -1.19 7.01
CA MET A 172 12.08 -2.16 7.14
C MET A 172 13.10 -1.73 8.20
N ALA A 173 13.46 -0.44 8.28
CA ALA A 173 14.34 0.07 9.33
C ALA A 173 13.74 -0.20 10.72
N ASN A 174 12.45 0.10 10.92
CA ASN A 174 11.75 -0.20 12.18
C ASN A 174 11.77 -1.70 12.52
N MET A 175 11.55 -2.57 11.53
CA MET A 175 11.63 -4.02 11.74
C MET A 175 13.05 -4.50 12.09
N TYR A 176 14.09 -3.90 11.52
CA TYR A 176 15.48 -4.21 11.89
C TYR A 176 15.82 -3.72 13.29
N CYS A 177 15.39 -2.51 13.67
CA CYS A 177 15.55 -1.98 15.02
C CYS A 177 14.85 -2.90 16.04
N LEU A 178 13.58 -3.24 15.79
CA LEU A 178 12.81 -4.18 16.59
C LEU A 178 13.55 -5.51 16.76
N LEU A 179 14.06 -6.08 15.66
CA LEU A 179 14.76 -7.34 15.69
C LEU A 179 16.06 -7.27 16.50
N SER A 180 16.82 -6.18 16.33
CA SER A 180 18.05 -5.93 17.09
C SER A 180 17.75 -5.81 18.58
N GLU A 181 16.75 -5.02 18.96
CA GLU A 181 16.36 -4.85 20.36
C GLU A 181 15.86 -6.16 20.97
N PHE A 182 15.00 -6.88 20.26
CA PHE A 182 14.47 -8.17 20.73
C PHE A 182 15.58 -9.22 20.94
N VAL A 183 16.55 -9.30 20.03
CA VAL A 183 17.63 -10.29 20.12
C VAL A 183 18.68 -9.89 21.15
N LEU A 184 19.11 -8.63 21.19
CA LEU A 184 20.21 -8.18 22.05
C LEU A 184 19.80 -8.03 23.51
N THR A 185 18.55 -7.63 23.78
CA THR A 185 18.07 -7.47 25.15
C THR A 185 17.96 -8.83 25.85
N LYS A 186 18.31 -8.91 27.14
CA LYS A 186 18.05 -10.12 27.91
C LYS A 186 16.56 -10.18 28.23
N THR A 187 15.99 -11.38 28.28
CA THR A 187 14.56 -11.57 28.54
C THR A 187 14.11 -10.99 29.88
N GLU A 188 15.02 -10.93 30.85
CA GLU A 188 14.79 -10.35 32.19
C GLU A 188 14.76 -8.82 32.19
N ASP A 189 15.34 -8.17 31.17
CA ASP A 189 15.43 -6.71 31.05
C ASP A 189 14.30 -6.12 30.19
N LEU A 190 13.40 -6.97 29.65
CA LEU A 190 12.29 -6.51 28.81
C LEU A 190 11.17 -5.92 29.67
N THR A 191 10.98 -4.61 29.56
CA THR A 191 9.85 -3.93 30.19
C THR A 191 8.54 -4.29 29.48
N THR A 192 7.43 -4.30 30.22
CA THR A 192 6.09 -4.52 29.64
C THR A 192 5.77 -3.51 28.52
N SER A 193 6.33 -2.30 28.60
CA SER A 193 6.17 -1.24 27.61
C SER A 193 6.79 -1.60 26.26
N GLN A 194 8.00 -2.15 26.29
CA GLN A 194 8.69 -2.65 25.09
C GLN A 194 7.95 -3.84 24.48
N ILE A 195 7.41 -4.75 25.30
CA ILE A 195 6.60 -5.87 24.81
C ILE A 195 5.37 -5.36 24.04
N ILE A 196 4.66 -4.36 24.57
CA ILE A 196 3.50 -3.74 23.90
C ILE A 196 3.93 -3.12 22.55
N GLU A 197 5.05 -2.41 22.53
CA GLU A 197 5.58 -1.81 21.30
C GLU A 197 5.94 -2.86 20.25
N PHE A 198 6.58 -3.96 20.66
CA PHE A 198 6.93 -5.07 19.78
C PHE A 198 5.69 -5.72 19.18
N ILE A 199 4.67 -5.96 20.00
CA ILE A 199 3.38 -6.49 19.54
C ILE A 199 2.76 -5.53 18.52
N LEU A 200 2.73 -4.22 18.81
CA LEU A 200 2.19 -3.22 17.90
C LEU A 200 2.90 -3.24 16.54
N LEU A 201 4.23 -3.25 16.54
CA LEU A 201 5.04 -3.30 15.32
C LEU A 201 4.77 -4.57 14.49
N ILE A 202 4.71 -5.73 15.13
CA ILE A 202 4.43 -7.02 14.48
C ILE A 202 3.01 -7.07 13.92
N VAL A 203 2.04 -6.45 14.60
CA VAL A 203 0.64 -6.42 14.16
C VAL A 203 0.41 -5.42 13.03
N VAL A 204 1.21 -4.35 12.95
CA VAL A 204 0.96 -3.23 12.04
C VAL A 204 1.85 -3.27 10.79
N ILE A 205 3.15 -3.49 10.95
CA ILE A 205 4.10 -3.37 9.84
C ILE A 205 3.96 -4.50 8.81
N PRO A 206 4.02 -5.79 9.18
CA PRO A 206 3.92 -6.87 8.21
C PRO A 206 2.61 -6.83 7.41
N PRO A 207 1.41 -6.67 8.01
CA PRO A 207 0.17 -6.62 7.23
C PRO A 207 0.10 -5.44 6.27
N THR A 208 0.62 -4.27 6.65
CA THR A 208 0.64 -3.09 5.76
C THR A 208 1.59 -3.30 4.57
N LEU A 209 2.77 -3.88 4.78
CA LEU A 209 3.70 -4.24 3.70
C LEU A 209 3.10 -5.29 2.76
N ILE A 210 2.53 -6.36 3.32
CA ILE A 210 1.84 -7.42 2.56
C ILE A 210 0.71 -6.81 1.73
N GLY A 211 -0.12 -5.96 2.33
CA GLY A 211 -1.26 -5.34 1.68
C GLY A 211 -0.87 -4.51 0.46
N ILE A 212 0.14 -3.65 0.57
CA ILE A 212 0.60 -2.83 -0.57
C ILE A 212 1.16 -3.72 -1.69
N ILE A 213 2.06 -4.64 -1.35
CA ILE A 213 2.71 -5.51 -2.34
C ILE A 213 1.67 -6.39 -3.04
N TRP A 214 0.69 -6.90 -2.30
CA TRP A 214 -0.42 -7.66 -2.86
C TRP A 214 -1.27 -6.82 -3.82
N CYS A 215 -1.65 -5.60 -3.41
CA CYS A 215 -2.45 -4.71 -4.25
C CYS A 215 -1.68 -4.26 -5.51
N ALA A 216 -0.38 -3.96 -5.39
CA ALA A 216 0.48 -3.61 -6.52
C ALA A 216 0.67 -4.79 -7.48
N SER A 217 0.95 -5.99 -6.95
CA SER A 217 1.12 -7.20 -7.78
C SER A 217 -0.17 -7.61 -8.50
N ARG A 218 -1.34 -7.35 -7.89
CA ARG A 218 -2.63 -7.53 -8.55
C ARG A 218 -2.72 -6.74 -9.86
N ILE A 219 -2.17 -5.52 -9.93
CA ILE A 219 -2.17 -4.72 -11.17
C ILE A 219 -1.43 -5.46 -12.28
N ASN A 220 -0.22 -5.96 -11.98
CA ASN A 220 0.58 -6.72 -12.95
C ASN A 220 -0.15 -7.99 -13.42
N ALA A 221 -0.79 -8.71 -12.49
CA ALA A 221 -1.58 -9.89 -12.83
C ALA A 221 -2.81 -9.55 -13.71
N GLN A 222 -3.48 -8.42 -13.46
CA GLN A 222 -4.59 -7.97 -14.32
C GLN A 222 -4.09 -7.54 -15.70
N HIS A 223 -2.93 -6.87 -15.78
CA HIS A 223 -2.31 -6.50 -17.05
C HIS A 223 -2.01 -7.74 -17.90
N GLN A 224 -1.38 -8.77 -17.33
CA GLN A 224 -1.12 -10.03 -18.04
C GLN A 224 -2.43 -10.66 -18.56
N LYS A 225 -3.48 -10.68 -17.74
CA LYS A 225 -4.78 -11.22 -18.15
C LYS A 225 -5.46 -10.40 -19.25
N ILE A 226 -5.30 -9.07 -19.25
CA ILE A 226 -5.75 -8.21 -20.36
C ILE A 226 -4.97 -8.54 -21.63
N HIS A 227 -3.65 -8.66 -21.53
CA HIS A 227 -2.79 -9.02 -22.67
C HIS A 227 -3.20 -10.36 -23.28
N THR A 228 -3.43 -11.39 -22.45
CA THR A 228 -3.96 -12.69 -22.91
C THR A 228 -5.33 -12.54 -23.57
N ALA A 229 -6.25 -11.74 -23.01
CA ALA A 229 -7.56 -11.52 -23.61
C ALA A 229 -7.48 -10.81 -24.97
N ILE A 230 -6.57 -9.84 -25.14
CA ILE A 230 -6.31 -9.18 -26.43
C ILE A 230 -5.79 -10.20 -27.45
N HIS A 231 -4.87 -11.07 -27.05
CA HIS A 231 -4.35 -12.15 -27.91
C HIS A 231 -5.44 -13.12 -28.37
N LEU A 232 -6.26 -13.61 -27.44
CA LEU A 232 -7.37 -14.51 -27.77
C LEU A 232 -8.39 -13.86 -28.71
N LEU A 233 -8.65 -12.55 -28.52
CA LEU A 233 -9.48 -11.79 -29.44
C LEU A 233 -8.85 -11.71 -30.83
N LEU A 234 -7.57 -11.36 -30.92
CA LEU A 234 -6.84 -11.30 -32.19
C LEU A 234 -6.90 -12.63 -32.94
N ASP A 235 -6.59 -13.74 -32.25
CA ASP A 235 -6.62 -15.09 -32.84
C ASP A 235 -8.03 -15.48 -33.29
N SER A 236 -9.06 -15.09 -32.54
CA SER A 236 -10.44 -15.35 -32.94
C SER A 236 -10.83 -14.59 -34.22
N TYR A 237 -10.36 -13.34 -34.38
CA TYR A 237 -10.63 -12.53 -35.58
C TYR A 237 -9.87 -13.03 -36.81
N THR A 238 -8.63 -13.48 -36.64
CA THR A 238 -7.87 -14.08 -37.75
C THR A 238 -8.50 -15.39 -38.23
N ASN A 239 -9.04 -16.20 -37.32
CA ASN A 239 -9.65 -17.49 -37.64
C ASN A 239 -11.06 -17.39 -38.25
N LEU A 240 -11.79 -16.30 -37.98
CA LEU A 240 -13.18 -16.13 -38.44
C LEU A 240 -13.31 -15.66 -39.90
N CYS A 241 -12.21 -15.47 -40.65
CA CYS A 241 -12.18 -14.89 -42.01
C CYS A 241 -12.89 -13.52 -42.18
N ASN A 242 -13.40 -12.93 -41.09
CA ASN A 242 -13.97 -11.58 -41.05
C ASN A 242 -12.82 -10.57 -40.91
N HIS A 243 -12.20 -10.24 -42.04
CA HIS A 243 -11.08 -9.31 -42.14
C HIS A 243 -11.56 -7.84 -42.11
N ASP A 244 -12.01 -7.37 -40.94
CA ASP A 244 -12.03 -5.91 -40.71
C ASP A 244 -10.63 -5.47 -40.29
N ALA A 245 -9.86 -4.98 -41.26
CA ALA A 245 -8.48 -4.52 -41.08
C ALA A 245 -8.37 -3.46 -39.96
N ASN A 246 -9.43 -2.69 -39.71
CA ASN A 246 -9.42 -1.67 -38.65
C ASN A 246 -9.40 -2.30 -37.26
N ILE A 247 -10.18 -3.37 -37.04
CA ILE A 247 -10.28 -4.07 -35.75
C ILE A 247 -8.92 -4.71 -35.41
N THR A 248 -8.31 -5.40 -36.38
CA THR A 248 -6.97 -5.99 -36.24
C THR A 248 -5.92 -4.92 -35.91
N THR A 249 -5.97 -3.78 -36.59
CA THR A 249 -5.08 -2.64 -36.32
C THR A 249 -5.26 -2.11 -34.89
N TYR A 250 -6.50 -2.00 -34.40
CA TYR A 250 -6.76 -1.56 -33.03
C TYR A 250 -6.26 -2.56 -31.98
N LEU A 251 -6.45 -3.86 -32.20
CA LEU A 251 -5.94 -4.92 -31.31
C LEU A 251 -4.41 -4.91 -31.25
N ASN A 252 -3.73 -4.82 -32.39
CA ASN A 252 -2.28 -4.74 -32.44
C ASN A 252 -1.75 -3.50 -31.68
N ARG A 253 -2.41 -2.34 -31.83
CA ARG A 253 -2.07 -1.14 -31.06
C ARG A 253 -2.30 -1.28 -29.55
N MET A 254 -3.26 -2.09 -29.11
CA MET A 254 -3.42 -2.41 -27.69
C MET A 254 -2.28 -3.32 -27.21
N LYS A 255 -1.97 -4.36 -27.98
CA LYS A 255 -0.93 -5.35 -27.69
C LYS A 255 0.46 -4.72 -27.56
N GLU A 256 0.79 -3.75 -28.41
CA GLU A 256 2.09 -3.05 -28.39
C GLU A 256 2.33 -2.24 -27.10
N LYS A 257 1.28 -1.92 -26.33
CA LYS A 257 1.41 -1.10 -25.13
C LYS A 257 1.67 -1.93 -23.88
N GLN A 258 2.87 -1.80 -23.33
CA GLN A 258 3.27 -2.45 -22.09
C GLN A 258 3.04 -1.57 -20.87
N PHE A 259 2.25 -2.04 -19.91
CA PHE A 259 2.02 -1.28 -18.69
C PHE A 259 3.30 -1.27 -17.83
N PRO A 260 3.57 -0.18 -17.10
CA PRO A 260 4.72 -0.13 -16.22
C PRO A 260 4.52 -1.11 -15.06
N VAL A 261 5.60 -1.80 -14.68
CA VAL A 261 5.64 -2.59 -13.45
C VAL A 261 5.62 -1.62 -12.27
N MET A 262 4.71 -1.85 -11.32
CA MET A 262 4.63 -1.05 -10.11
C MET A 262 5.91 -1.24 -9.27
N SER A 263 6.64 -0.16 -9.02
CA SER A 263 7.94 -0.21 -8.34
C SER A 263 8.17 0.99 -7.42
N ALA A 264 9.00 0.80 -6.40
CA ALA A 264 9.45 1.85 -5.50
C ALA A 264 10.78 2.44 -5.99
N CYS A 265 10.74 3.71 -6.38
CA CYS A 265 11.79 4.49 -7.06
C CYS A 265 12.44 3.81 -8.29
N GLY A 266 11.78 2.86 -8.96
CA GLY A 266 12.40 2.08 -10.04
C GLY A 266 13.45 1.06 -9.57
N VAL A 267 13.72 0.98 -8.26
CA VAL A 267 14.73 0.08 -7.67
C VAL A 267 14.09 -1.22 -7.21
N LEU A 268 12.93 -1.15 -6.58
CA LEU A 268 12.26 -2.31 -5.97
C LEU A 268 10.92 -2.55 -6.65
N GLU A 269 10.81 -3.64 -7.42
CA GLU A 269 9.53 -4.06 -7.98
C GLU A 269 8.61 -4.57 -6.87
N LEU A 270 7.39 -4.04 -6.79
CA LEU A 270 6.40 -4.40 -5.77
C LEU A 270 5.74 -5.74 -6.11
N THR A 271 6.52 -6.81 -5.96
CA THR A 271 6.13 -8.19 -6.25
C THR A 271 6.18 -9.06 -4.99
N PRO A 272 5.47 -10.21 -4.95
CA PRO A 272 5.57 -11.14 -3.82
C PRO A 272 7.00 -11.65 -3.58
N LYS A 273 7.86 -11.65 -4.61
CA LYS A 273 9.28 -12.00 -4.47
C LYS A 273 10.03 -10.99 -3.59
N LEU A 274 9.71 -9.70 -3.68
CA LEU A 274 10.28 -8.67 -2.82
C LEU A 274 9.95 -8.93 -1.34
N LEU A 275 8.71 -9.34 -1.07
CA LEU A 275 8.24 -9.66 0.28
C LEU A 275 9.01 -10.85 0.87
N LEU A 276 9.24 -11.90 0.09
CA LEU A 276 10.12 -13.01 0.50
C LEU A 276 11.55 -12.52 0.76
N GLY A 277 12.05 -11.59 -0.05
CA GLY A 277 13.34 -10.93 0.18
C GLY A 277 13.39 -10.18 1.52
N PHE A 278 12.35 -9.42 1.86
CA PHE A 278 12.27 -8.72 3.14
C PHE A 278 12.26 -9.68 4.34
N PHE A 279 11.38 -10.69 4.34
CA PHE A 279 11.35 -11.67 5.43
C PHE A 279 12.62 -12.52 5.51
N GLY A 280 13.18 -12.92 4.36
CA GLY A 280 14.45 -13.61 4.29
C GLY A 280 15.59 -12.78 4.88
N SER A 281 15.65 -11.48 4.53
CA SER A 281 16.65 -10.58 5.08
C SER A 281 16.50 -10.41 6.60
N LEU A 282 15.28 -10.19 7.11
CA LEU A 282 15.03 -10.13 8.55
C LEU A 282 15.46 -11.41 9.25
N PHE A 283 15.16 -12.58 8.68
CA PHE A 283 15.59 -13.85 9.23
C PHE A 283 17.13 -14.00 9.27
N THR A 284 17.82 -13.66 8.17
CA THR A 284 19.28 -13.71 8.09
C THR A 284 19.93 -12.77 9.11
N TYR A 285 19.47 -11.52 9.21
CA TYR A 285 20.00 -10.57 10.19
C TYR A 285 19.67 -11.00 11.64
N GLY A 286 18.52 -11.62 11.87
CA GLY A 286 18.16 -12.17 13.17
C GLY A 286 19.12 -13.27 13.61
N LEU A 287 19.43 -14.21 12.71
CA LEU A 287 20.45 -15.23 12.95
C LEU A 287 21.85 -14.63 13.18
N LEU A 288 22.20 -13.59 12.44
CA LEU A 288 23.46 -12.88 12.63
C LEU A 288 23.54 -12.25 14.04
N PHE A 289 22.49 -11.56 14.49
CA PHE A 289 22.44 -10.98 15.83
C PHE A 289 22.51 -12.06 16.93
N ILE A 290 21.86 -13.21 16.75
CA ILE A 290 21.95 -14.33 17.69
C ILE A 290 23.40 -14.84 17.78
N ASN A 291 24.08 -14.98 16.63
CA ASN A 291 25.48 -15.41 16.61
C ASN A 291 26.43 -14.39 17.22
N LEU A 292 26.15 -13.08 17.08
CA LEU A 292 26.96 -12.00 17.65
C LEU A 292 26.75 -11.81 19.16
N LYS A 293 25.61 -12.27 19.71
CA LYS A 293 25.33 -12.25 21.15
C LYS A 293 26.15 -13.30 21.92
N ARG A 294 26.67 -14.30 21.21
CA ARG A 294 27.48 -15.39 21.77
C ARG A 294 28.92 -14.97 21.97
#